data_AF-A0A6I3CB97-F1
#
_entry.id   AF-A0A6I3CB97-F1
#
_cell.length_a   1.000
_cell.length_b   1.000
_cell.length_c   1.000
_cell.angle_alpha   90.00
_cell.angle_beta   90.00
_cell.angle_gamma   90.00
#
_symmetry.space_group_name_H-M   'P 1'
#
loop_
_entity.id
_entity.type
_entity.pdbx_description
1 polymer ?
#
loop_
_entity_poly.entity_id
_entity_poly.type
_entity_poly.pdbx_seq_one_letter_code
_entity_poly.pdbx_strand_id
1 'polypeptide(L)'
;MKVAMPRLVHHGAESRVVTQVEFGGECHQWWVGVPRAYEGLLDLGMGPWVPVATLVAAAVGEDLTIEGTVSPKQLRGATHAAVLCNDWWRWRSPNIEATSTEQPFAPGHGTGLLFTRGIDSTATLIESMRGIGPRVTHLLSVADLEPNHSPSVAAMVLLDTKRAAASVGLPLIAMTTNLRTEVERFVNWERSFGTVLISTALALGPLLETLLISSTLNDKYRKPHGSTPELDEGWSTDRTKVLTTQRTLSRNDKVALVGSEPNLARQIKICWAGNQRRNCGRCTKCLMTMSALVVDGGEAALETFEAALSAEAIRRLVPATLAADDLIAALPGDAPHYEVLWPSNMESLLDRIAPLRPDLAEAWFDYRARGLYGQRAGLADSAALDITRGRVDLGIARGWGGHARPLTVAAAMRQQLCATNVETERPLRWSIAQRVAHGPSQIASLLSERWGRGAVMLLDAITPGLPPHAVQRLLNASTMRCWWSDAPYLEGVPLLEAISHGCVPLQITTDDRAAQLRGELGPTVGALVIGLAEIERGYPDAEQLQRCHQAAVQLVVTGSRERDQALAVRA
;
A
#
# COMPACT_ATOMS: atom_id res chain seq x y z
N MET A 1 30.43 8.81 -9.20
CA MET A 1 29.44 9.76 -9.74
C MET A 1 29.97 11.18 -9.68
N LYS A 2 29.89 11.94 -10.77
CA LYS A 2 30.36 13.33 -10.88
C LYS A 2 29.24 14.24 -11.36
N VAL A 3 29.01 15.37 -10.69
CA VAL A 3 28.04 16.40 -11.10
C VAL A 3 28.79 17.65 -11.54
N ALA A 4 28.63 18.02 -12.81
CA ALA A 4 29.32 19.16 -13.40
C ALA A 4 28.66 20.49 -13.06
N MET A 5 29.40 21.59 -13.22
CA MET A 5 28.83 22.93 -13.09
C MET A 5 27.63 23.12 -14.05
N PRO A 6 26.49 23.61 -13.55
CA PRO A 6 25.34 23.83 -14.40
C PRO A 6 25.51 25.04 -15.31
N ARG A 7 24.71 25.08 -16.36
CA ARG A 7 24.62 26.20 -17.30
C ARG A 7 23.17 26.55 -17.60
N LEU A 8 22.93 27.82 -17.90
CA LEU A 8 21.63 28.29 -18.39
C LEU A 8 21.47 27.95 -19.88
N VAL A 9 20.29 27.46 -20.26
CA VAL A 9 19.92 27.15 -21.64
C VAL A 9 18.49 27.62 -21.88
N HIS A 10 18.21 28.19 -23.05
CA HIS A 10 16.84 28.54 -23.45
C HIS A 10 16.25 27.41 -24.30
N HIS A 11 15.02 26.99 -23.97
CA HIS A 11 14.31 25.95 -24.71
C HIS A 11 12.85 26.38 -24.93
N GLY A 12 12.56 26.85 -26.14
CA GLY A 12 11.25 27.42 -26.46
C GLY A 12 10.92 28.62 -25.56
N ALA A 13 9.79 28.55 -24.84
CA ALA A 13 9.29 29.56 -23.92
C ALA A 13 9.84 29.44 -22.48
N GLU A 14 10.76 28.51 -22.24
CA GLU A 14 11.34 28.24 -20.92
C GLU A 14 12.84 28.55 -20.89
N SER A 15 13.32 28.85 -19.68
CA SER A 15 14.75 28.92 -19.34
C SER A 15 15.06 27.75 -18.42
N ARG A 16 16.13 27.01 -18.74
CA ARG A 16 16.51 25.76 -18.08
C ARG A 16 17.91 25.87 -17.50
N VAL A 17 18.06 25.44 -16.26
CA VAL A 17 19.37 25.15 -15.68
C VAL A 17 19.68 23.68 -15.97
N VAL A 18 20.82 23.42 -16.60
CA VAL A 18 21.21 22.10 -17.10
C VAL A 18 22.57 21.72 -16.54
N THR A 19 22.72 20.52 -16.00
CA THR A 19 23.99 19.95 -15.57
C THR A 19 24.25 18.60 -16.27
N GLN A 20 25.54 18.26 -16.43
CA GLN A 20 25.97 16.94 -16.87
C GLN A 20 26.36 16.11 -15.65
N VAL A 21 25.95 14.84 -15.65
CA VAL A 21 26.16 13.92 -14.55
C VAL A 21 26.71 12.61 -15.07
N GLU A 22 27.87 12.21 -14.57
CA GLU A 22 28.58 11.01 -15.02
C GLU A 22 28.58 9.95 -13.90
N PHE A 23 28.05 8.77 -14.18
CA PHE A 23 28.07 7.60 -13.28
C PHE A 23 27.75 6.33 -14.07
N GLY A 24 28.16 5.17 -13.58
CA GLY A 24 27.96 3.90 -14.27
C GLY A 24 28.63 3.81 -15.65
N GLY A 25 29.60 4.69 -15.95
CA GLY A 25 30.19 4.83 -17.28
C GLY A 25 29.32 5.56 -18.31
N GLU A 26 28.16 6.08 -17.91
CA GLU A 26 27.24 6.84 -18.76
C GLU A 26 27.27 8.34 -18.42
N CYS A 27 26.93 9.16 -19.42
CA CYS A 27 26.78 10.60 -19.27
C CYS A 27 25.29 10.96 -19.39
N HIS A 28 24.74 11.52 -18.32
CA HIS A 28 23.35 11.93 -18.20
C HIS A 28 23.26 13.44 -18.19
N GLN A 29 22.18 13.97 -18.77
CA GLN A 29 21.87 15.40 -18.70
C GLN A 29 20.65 15.62 -17.81
N TRP A 30 20.84 16.34 -16.71
CA TRP A 30 19.76 16.72 -15.80
C TRP A 30 19.38 18.18 -16.00
N TRP A 31 18.09 18.49 -15.95
CA TRP A 31 17.62 19.86 -16.12
C TRP A 31 16.38 20.19 -15.30
N VAL A 32 16.28 21.47 -14.93
CA VAL A 32 15.10 22.09 -14.32
C VAL A 32 14.77 23.35 -15.12
N GLY A 33 13.51 23.49 -15.51
CA GLY A 33 13.00 24.59 -16.32
C GLY A 33 11.98 25.45 -15.57
N VAL A 34 11.98 26.74 -15.91
CA VAL A 34 10.98 27.72 -15.47
C VAL A 34 10.51 28.57 -16.65
N PRO A 35 9.34 29.22 -16.59
CA PRO A 35 8.94 30.18 -17.61
C PRO A 35 9.95 31.34 -17.68
N ARG A 36 10.26 31.85 -18.88
CA ARG A 36 11.27 32.91 -19.08
C ARG A 36 11.15 34.13 -18.16
N ALA A 37 9.94 34.48 -17.74
CA ALA A 37 9.70 35.58 -16.80
C ALA A 37 10.38 35.40 -15.42
N TYR A 38 10.78 34.18 -15.07
CA TYR A 38 11.45 33.85 -13.81
C TYR A 38 12.93 33.50 -13.98
N GLU A 39 13.52 33.70 -15.17
CA GLU A 39 14.92 33.36 -15.47
C GLU A 39 15.91 34.02 -14.49
N GLY A 40 15.70 35.30 -14.16
CA GLY A 40 16.56 36.03 -13.22
C GLY A 40 16.50 35.52 -11.78
N LEU A 41 15.64 34.54 -11.49
CA LEU A 41 15.49 33.88 -10.20
C LEU A 41 16.01 32.45 -10.20
N LEU A 42 16.60 31.97 -11.31
CA LEU A 42 17.21 30.65 -11.38
C LEU A 42 18.51 30.59 -10.58
N ASP A 43 18.65 29.56 -9.75
CA ASP A 43 19.91 29.23 -9.09
C ASP A 43 20.85 28.50 -10.06
N LEU A 44 21.94 29.16 -10.45
CA LEU A 44 23.00 28.59 -11.28
C LEU A 44 24.11 27.91 -10.44
N GLY A 45 23.91 27.75 -9.13
CA GLY A 45 24.80 27.01 -8.25
C GLY A 45 24.48 25.51 -8.19
N MET A 46 25.18 24.79 -7.32
CA MET A 46 25.02 23.32 -7.18
C MET A 46 23.79 22.92 -6.35
N GLY A 47 23.20 23.86 -5.60
CA GLY A 47 22.15 23.60 -4.62
C GLY A 47 20.95 22.78 -5.12
N PRO A 48 20.41 23.03 -6.33
CA PRO A 48 19.32 22.24 -6.89
C PRO A 48 19.68 20.76 -7.13
N TRP A 49 20.95 20.45 -7.36
CA TRP A 49 21.41 19.13 -7.80
C TRP A 49 21.83 18.22 -6.64
N VAL A 50 22.23 18.79 -5.50
CA VAL A 50 22.72 18.05 -4.33
C VAL A 50 21.74 16.97 -3.84
N PRO A 51 20.42 17.23 -3.69
CA PRO A 51 19.50 16.22 -3.18
C PRO A 51 19.42 14.98 -4.07
N VAL A 52 19.11 15.16 -5.36
CA VAL A 52 19.00 14.04 -6.32
C VAL A 52 20.34 13.34 -6.54
N ALA A 53 21.46 14.07 -6.60
CA ALA A 53 22.78 13.48 -6.77
C ALA A 53 23.17 12.58 -5.60
N THR A 54 22.87 13.01 -4.36
CA THR A 54 23.16 12.25 -3.15
C THR A 54 22.34 10.96 -3.10
N LEU A 55 21.05 11.05 -3.42
CA LEU A 55 20.15 9.91 -3.44
C LEU A 55 20.57 8.87 -4.50
N VAL A 56 20.87 9.33 -5.73
CA VAL A 56 21.30 8.45 -6.83
C VAL A 56 22.66 7.83 -6.51
N ALA A 57 23.64 8.60 -6.06
CA ALA A 57 24.97 8.10 -5.68
C ALA A 57 24.88 6.97 -4.63
N ALA A 58 24.05 7.16 -3.61
CA ALA A 58 23.81 6.12 -2.60
C ALA A 58 23.19 4.86 -3.20
N ALA A 59 22.15 5.01 -4.03
CA ALA A 59 21.45 3.89 -4.65
C ALA A 59 22.33 3.08 -5.61
N VAL A 60 23.16 3.75 -6.42
CA VAL A 60 24.10 3.09 -7.35
C VAL A 60 25.39 2.62 -6.67
N GLY A 61 25.65 3.06 -5.44
CA GLY A 61 26.81 2.67 -4.65
C GLY A 61 28.13 3.31 -5.06
N GLU A 62 28.08 4.50 -5.66
CA GLU A 62 29.26 5.28 -6.08
C GLU A 62 29.49 6.50 -5.19
N ASP A 63 30.75 6.88 -5.00
CA ASP A 63 31.10 8.16 -4.35
C ASP A 63 30.69 9.34 -5.24
N LEU A 64 30.37 10.48 -4.61
CA LEU A 64 29.81 11.66 -5.26
C LEU A 64 30.80 12.82 -5.26
N THR A 65 31.24 13.24 -6.44
CA THR A 65 32.04 14.46 -6.62
C THR A 65 31.18 15.57 -7.23
N ILE A 66 31.21 16.75 -6.63
CA ILE A 66 30.47 17.94 -7.06
C ILE A 66 31.47 19.03 -7.44
N GLU A 67 31.50 19.43 -8.72
CA GLU A 67 32.53 20.37 -9.22
C GLU A 67 32.41 21.79 -8.64
N GLY A 68 31.20 22.22 -8.28
CA GLY A 68 30.93 23.57 -7.79
C GLY A 68 30.89 23.72 -6.27
N THR A 69 30.61 24.94 -5.83
CA THR A 69 30.45 25.24 -4.41
C THR A 69 29.06 24.81 -3.91
N VAL A 70 29.05 24.16 -2.75
CA VAL A 70 27.85 23.75 -2.03
C VAL A 70 27.75 24.50 -0.72
N SER A 71 26.52 24.82 -0.32
CA SER A 71 26.24 25.37 1.01
C SER A 71 26.74 24.42 2.11
N PRO A 72 27.52 24.88 3.10
CA PRO A 72 27.91 24.08 4.25
C PRO A 72 26.73 23.38 4.94
N LYS A 73 25.58 24.07 5.06
CA LYS A 73 24.37 23.48 5.63
C LYS A 73 23.82 22.34 4.78
N GLN A 74 23.75 22.55 3.47
CA GLN A 74 23.25 21.52 2.56
C GLN A 74 24.20 20.32 2.46
N LEU A 75 25.52 20.54 2.51
CA LEU A 75 26.50 19.46 2.51
C LEU A 75 26.36 18.58 3.76
N ARG A 76 26.19 19.18 4.95
CA ARG A 76 25.89 18.41 6.18
C ARG A 76 24.60 17.61 6.06
N GLY A 77 23.56 18.22 5.47
CA GLY A 77 22.30 17.55 5.19
C GLY A 77 22.43 16.38 4.23
N ALA A 78 23.23 16.54 3.16
CA ALA A 78 23.52 15.48 2.20
C ALA A 78 24.28 14.30 2.84
N THR A 79 25.29 14.58 3.67
CA THR A 79 25.96 13.53 4.44
C THR A 79 25.00 12.81 5.39
N HIS A 80 24.11 13.53 6.06
CA HIS A 80 23.09 12.91 6.90
C HIS A 80 22.11 12.06 6.11
N ALA A 81 21.64 12.56 4.96
CA ALA A 81 20.74 11.84 4.07
C ALA A 81 21.37 10.53 3.54
N ALA A 82 22.67 10.54 3.22
CA ALA A 82 23.42 9.33 2.86
C ALA A 82 23.37 8.26 3.97
N VAL A 83 23.54 8.68 5.23
CA VAL A 83 23.42 7.79 6.40
C VAL A 83 22.00 7.25 6.52
N LEU A 84 20.97 8.11 6.40
CA LEU A 84 19.58 7.66 6.42
C LEU A 84 19.28 6.64 5.32
N CYS A 85 19.78 6.86 4.10
CA CYS A 85 19.62 5.92 2.98
C CYS A 85 20.26 4.55 3.30
N ASN A 86 21.43 4.53 3.94
CA ASN A 86 22.07 3.30 4.39
C ASN A 86 21.24 2.59 5.47
N ASP A 87 20.77 3.32 6.47
CA ASP A 87 19.97 2.74 7.56
C ASP A 87 18.65 2.17 7.05
N TRP A 88 17.97 2.92 6.17
CA TRP A 88 16.63 2.63 5.70
C TRP A 88 16.58 1.60 4.58
N TRP A 89 17.49 1.70 3.63
CA TRP A 89 17.43 0.93 2.39
C TRP A 89 18.68 0.07 2.14
N ARG A 90 19.63 0.06 3.08
CA ARG A 90 20.90 -0.69 2.99
C ARG A 90 21.75 -0.30 1.79
N TRP A 91 21.53 0.91 1.27
CA TRP A 91 22.35 1.51 0.23
C TRP A 91 23.72 1.89 0.80
N ARG A 92 24.76 1.88 -0.02
CA ARG A 92 26.07 2.35 0.43
C ARG A 92 26.00 3.85 0.70
N SER A 93 26.57 4.31 1.82
CA SER A 93 26.80 5.74 2.04
C SER A 93 27.93 6.23 1.13
N PRO A 94 27.68 7.14 0.17
CA PRO A 94 28.73 7.68 -0.68
C PRO A 94 29.64 8.63 0.10
N ASN A 95 30.93 8.65 -0.22
CA ASN A 95 31.78 9.77 0.13
C ASN A 95 31.37 10.97 -0.74
N ILE A 96 31.06 12.11 -0.13
CA ILE A 96 30.64 13.31 -0.85
C ILE A 96 31.80 14.31 -0.87
N GLU A 97 32.41 14.48 -2.02
CA GLU A 97 33.50 15.42 -2.28
C GLU A 97 32.94 16.68 -2.95
N ALA A 98 32.95 17.80 -2.21
CA ALA A 98 32.48 19.09 -2.71
C ALA A 98 33.28 20.24 -2.09
N THR A 99 33.48 21.32 -2.84
CA THR A 99 33.96 22.56 -2.23
C THR A 99 32.81 23.18 -1.44
N SER A 100 33.03 23.45 -0.15
CA SER A 100 32.02 24.05 0.72
C SER A 100 32.38 25.49 1.05
N THR A 101 31.48 26.44 0.81
CA THR A 101 31.66 27.86 1.15
C THR A 101 30.32 28.46 1.49
N GLU A 102 30.27 29.30 2.53
CA GLU A 102 29.06 30.06 2.82
C GLU A 102 28.65 30.87 1.60
N GLN A 103 27.43 30.64 1.15
CA GLN A 103 26.93 31.25 -0.05
C GLN A 103 26.66 32.75 0.21
N PRO A 104 27.28 33.69 -0.52
CA PRO A 104 27.23 35.12 -0.20
C PRO A 104 25.94 35.78 -0.71
N PHE A 105 24.77 35.38 -0.22
CA PHE A 105 23.49 35.89 -0.72
C PHE A 105 22.56 36.36 0.39
N ALA A 106 21.84 37.45 0.10
CA ALA A 106 20.61 37.75 0.82
C ALA A 106 19.58 36.65 0.49
N PRO A 107 18.91 36.06 1.50
CA PRO A 107 17.79 35.18 1.24
C PRO A 107 16.72 35.93 0.43
N GLY A 108 16.04 35.22 -0.47
CA GLY A 108 14.80 35.74 -1.04
C GLY A 108 13.77 35.99 0.07
N HIS A 109 12.66 36.64 -0.24
CA HIS A 109 11.59 36.91 0.74
C HIS A 109 10.36 36.01 0.55
N GLY A 110 10.42 35.09 -0.41
CA GLY A 110 9.31 34.21 -0.75
C GLY A 110 9.21 33.01 0.19
N THR A 111 7.98 32.72 0.61
CA THR A 111 7.59 31.37 1.08
C THR A 111 6.90 30.64 -0.07
N GLY A 112 7.56 29.63 -0.63
CA GLY A 112 7.06 28.80 -1.72
C GLY A 112 6.45 27.50 -1.22
N LEU A 113 5.29 27.09 -1.74
CA LEU A 113 4.66 25.80 -1.43
C LEU A 113 4.65 24.90 -2.67
N LEU A 114 5.23 23.71 -2.55
CA LEU A 114 5.05 22.65 -3.54
C LEU A 114 3.57 22.25 -3.62
N PHE A 115 2.90 22.64 -4.71
CA PHE A 115 1.45 22.63 -4.84
C PHE A 115 0.96 21.82 -6.05
N THR A 116 0.06 20.88 -5.76
CA THR A 116 -0.47 19.92 -6.75
C THR A 116 -1.99 19.82 -6.73
N ARG A 117 -2.68 20.59 -5.87
CA ARG A 117 -4.12 20.44 -5.54
C ARG A 117 -4.48 19.07 -4.93
N GLY A 118 -3.50 18.30 -4.49
CA GLY A 118 -3.72 17.12 -3.65
C GLY A 118 -4.23 17.52 -2.26
N ILE A 119 -4.64 16.54 -1.46
CA ILE A 119 -5.10 16.78 -0.08
C ILE A 119 -4.01 17.48 0.74
N ASP A 120 -2.77 16.99 0.69
CA ASP A 120 -1.69 17.48 1.55
C ASP A 120 -1.32 18.95 1.24
N SER A 121 -1.05 19.27 -0.03
CA SER A 121 -0.69 20.65 -0.42
C SER A 121 -1.86 21.63 -0.32
N THR A 122 -3.10 21.18 -0.52
CA THR A 122 -4.29 22.03 -0.29
C THR A 122 -4.51 22.27 1.19
N ALA A 123 -4.35 21.26 2.05
CA ALA A 123 -4.43 21.43 3.50
C ALA A 123 -3.38 22.44 4.00
N THR A 124 -2.15 22.39 3.49
CA THR A 124 -1.08 23.33 3.87
C THR A 124 -1.42 24.76 3.45
N LEU A 125 -1.97 24.93 2.25
CA LEU A 125 -2.46 26.23 1.78
C LEU A 125 -3.58 26.78 2.68
N ILE A 126 -4.52 25.93 3.11
CA ILE A 126 -5.59 26.33 4.02
C ILE A 126 -5.05 26.78 5.37
N GLU A 127 -4.10 26.04 5.98
CA GLU A 127 -3.47 26.46 7.23
C GLU A 127 -2.75 27.81 7.09
N SER A 128 -2.07 28.03 5.95
CA SER A 128 -1.46 29.32 5.64
C SER A 128 -2.50 30.44 5.55
N MET A 129 -3.63 30.21 4.87
CA MET A 129 -4.68 31.21 4.71
C MET A 129 -5.36 31.55 6.05
N ARG A 130 -5.43 30.58 6.96
CA ARG A 130 -5.98 30.74 8.33
C ARG A 130 -4.97 31.28 9.34
N GLY A 131 -3.71 31.51 8.94
CA GLY A 131 -2.65 31.99 9.83
C GLY A 131 -2.16 30.97 10.87
N ILE A 132 -2.42 29.68 10.64
CA ILE A 132 -1.99 28.58 11.52
C ILE A 132 -0.55 28.14 11.17
N GLY A 133 -0.18 28.23 9.89
CA GLY A 133 1.15 27.88 9.38
C GLY A 133 1.89 29.07 8.74
N PRO A 134 3.07 28.83 8.15
CA PRO A 134 3.83 29.85 7.44
C PRO A 134 3.00 30.49 6.31
N ARG A 135 3.09 31.81 6.16
CA ARG A 135 2.35 32.55 5.14
C ARG A 135 2.93 32.26 3.75
N VAL A 136 2.22 31.46 2.96
CA VAL A 136 2.55 31.17 1.56
C VAL A 136 2.42 32.44 0.71
N THR A 137 3.42 32.65 -0.14
CA THR A 137 3.49 33.78 -1.09
C THR A 137 3.52 33.31 -2.54
N HIS A 138 4.03 32.11 -2.78
CA HIS A 138 4.16 31.53 -4.12
C HIS A 138 3.73 30.05 -4.07
N LEU A 139 2.98 29.62 -5.09
CA LEU A 139 2.72 28.21 -5.33
C LEU A 139 3.66 27.71 -6.41
N LEU A 140 4.29 26.56 -6.18
CA LEU A 140 5.24 25.94 -7.09
C LEU A 140 4.66 24.62 -7.58
N SER A 141 4.36 24.51 -8.88
CA SER A 141 3.90 23.25 -9.48
C SER A 141 4.97 22.71 -10.39
N VAL A 142 5.23 21.41 -10.32
CA VAL A 142 6.17 20.74 -11.22
C VAL A 142 5.36 19.94 -12.24
N ALA A 143 5.40 20.37 -13.50
CA ALA A 143 4.75 19.71 -14.62
C ALA A 143 5.48 18.41 -14.99
N ASP A 144 4.77 17.53 -15.69
CA ASP A 144 5.27 16.25 -16.21
C ASP A 144 5.80 15.27 -15.14
N LEU A 145 5.49 15.59 -13.88
CA LEU A 145 5.21 14.73 -12.74
C LEU A 145 4.65 13.37 -13.14
N GLU A 146 3.45 13.33 -13.69
CA GLU A 146 2.69 12.08 -13.78
C GLU A 146 2.89 11.36 -15.12
N PRO A 147 3.47 10.15 -15.14
CA PRO A 147 3.83 9.45 -16.38
C PRO A 147 2.60 9.00 -17.18
N ASN A 148 1.43 8.91 -16.53
CA ASN A 148 0.20 8.46 -17.15
C ASN A 148 -0.56 9.58 -17.88
N HIS A 149 -0.16 10.85 -17.74
CA HIS A 149 -0.84 11.94 -18.42
C HIS A 149 -0.27 12.16 -19.83
N SER A 150 -1.16 12.13 -20.82
CA SER A 150 -0.87 12.68 -22.14
C SER A 150 -0.62 14.20 -22.06
N PRO A 151 0.11 14.80 -23.02
CA PRO A 151 0.39 16.24 -23.02
C PRO A 151 -0.86 17.12 -22.90
N SER A 152 -1.97 16.73 -23.53
CA SER A 152 -3.24 17.47 -23.45
C SER A 152 -3.85 17.42 -22.05
N VAL A 153 -3.83 16.26 -21.39
CA VAL A 153 -4.31 16.11 -20.02
C VAL A 153 -3.41 16.86 -19.03
N ALA A 154 -2.09 16.75 -19.17
CA ALA A 154 -1.14 17.50 -18.35
C ALA A 154 -1.40 19.02 -18.45
N ALA A 155 -1.59 19.55 -19.66
CA ALA A 155 -1.92 20.95 -19.89
C ALA A 155 -3.25 21.37 -19.22
N MET A 156 -4.29 20.54 -19.30
CA MET A 156 -5.58 20.81 -18.64
C MET A 156 -5.46 20.79 -17.11
N VAL A 157 -4.70 19.83 -16.55
CA VAL A 157 -4.45 19.74 -15.10
C VAL A 157 -3.70 20.99 -14.64
N LEU A 158 -2.66 21.42 -15.36
CA LEU A 158 -1.92 22.64 -15.06
C LEU A 158 -2.80 23.89 -15.14
N LEU A 159 -3.67 24.00 -16.14
CA LEU A 159 -4.62 25.12 -16.27
C LEU A 159 -5.53 25.20 -15.04
N ASP A 160 -6.06 24.07 -14.58
CA ASP A 160 -6.89 24.03 -13.37
C ASP A 160 -6.08 24.31 -12.10
N THR A 161 -4.80 23.94 -12.05
CA THR A 161 -3.88 24.35 -10.97
C THR A 161 -3.67 25.86 -10.93
N LYS A 162 -3.53 26.50 -12.10
CA LYS A 162 -3.47 27.97 -12.20
C LYS A 162 -4.77 28.62 -11.74
N ARG A 163 -5.93 28.05 -12.07
CA ARG A 163 -7.24 28.54 -11.59
C ARG A 163 -7.38 28.45 -10.08
N ALA A 164 -6.97 27.34 -9.48
CA ALA A 164 -6.98 27.17 -8.02
C ALA A 164 -6.08 28.20 -7.33
N ALA A 165 -4.86 28.42 -7.83
CA ALA A 165 -3.96 29.46 -7.34
C ALA A 165 -4.57 30.86 -7.44
N ALA A 166 -5.15 31.19 -8.61
CA ALA A 166 -5.81 32.48 -8.82
C ALA A 166 -7.01 32.70 -7.89
N SER A 167 -7.77 31.64 -7.56
CA SER A 167 -8.93 31.73 -6.67
C SER A 167 -8.58 32.15 -5.23
N VAL A 168 -7.31 32.02 -4.83
CA VAL A 168 -6.79 32.49 -3.54
C VAL A 168 -5.82 33.67 -3.67
N GLY A 169 -5.72 34.26 -4.86
CA GLY A 169 -4.87 35.42 -5.12
C GLY A 169 -3.36 35.16 -5.06
N LEU A 170 -2.91 33.91 -5.26
CA LEU A 170 -1.50 33.56 -5.22
C LEU A 170 -0.94 33.28 -6.63
N PRO A 171 0.30 33.69 -6.92
CA PRO A 171 0.97 33.31 -8.16
C PRO A 171 1.33 31.83 -8.16
N LEU A 172 1.17 31.17 -9.32
CA LEU A 172 1.65 29.81 -9.56
C LEU A 172 2.84 29.84 -10.54
N ILE A 173 3.99 29.35 -10.11
CA ILE A 173 5.16 29.12 -10.96
C ILE A 173 5.13 27.66 -11.41
N ALA A 174 4.97 27.45 -12.71
CA ALA A 174 4.94 26.12 -13.32
C ALA A 174 6.35 25.74 -13.79
N MET A 175 7.02 24.89 -13.02
CA MET A 175 8.36 24.38 -13.29
C MET A 175 8.28 23.08 -14.10
N THR A 176 9.34 22.76 -14.84
CA THR A 176 9.49 21.50 -15.58
C THR A 176 10.81 20.82 -15.21
N THR A 177 10.90 19.51 -15.34
CA THR A 177 12.16 18.78 -15.10
C THR A 177 12.13 17.40 -15.74
N ASN A 178 13.31 16.84 -16.06
CA ASN A 178 13.45 15.41 -16.37
C ASN A 178 13.89 14.56 -15.18
N LEU A 179 14.08 15.16 -13.99
CA LEU A 179 14.66 14.46 -12.84
C LEU A 179 13.84 13.25 -12.41
N ARG A 180 12.50 13.25 -12.56
CA ARG A 180 11.70 12.05 -12.30
C ARG A 180 12.15 10.88 -13.18
N THR A 181 12.19 11.07 -14.50
CA THR A 181 12.57 10.03 -15.46
C THR A 181 14.01 9.57 -15.25
N GLU A 182 14.94 10.48 -14.94
CA GLU A 182 16.34 10.11 -14.71
C GLU A 182 16.55 9.38 -13.39
N VAL A 183 15.84 9.76 -12.32
CA VAL A 183 15.98 9.12 -11.00
C VAL A 183 15.24 7.79 -10.93
N GLU A 184 14.06 7.65 -11.56
CA GLU A 184 13.27 6.39 -11.55
C GLU A 184 13.99 5.21 -12.21
N ARG A 185 15.04 5.46 -13.01
CA ARG A 185 15.93 4.40 -13.54
C ARG A 185 16.69 3.63 -12.45
N PHE A 186 16.93 4.26 -11.30
CA PHE A 186 17.78 3.74 -10.23
C PHE A 186 17.05 3.67 -8.89
N VAL A 187 16.08 4.56 -8.67
CA VAL A 187 15.36 4.70 -7.40
C VAL A 187 13.86 4.80 -7.66
N ASN A 188 13.10 3.84 -7.11
CA ASN A 188 11.64 3.86 -7.15
C ASN A 188 11.09 5.21 -6.66
N TRP A 189 10.07 5.73 -7.35
CA TRP A 189 9.41 7.01 -7.05
C TRP A 189 9.01 7.20 -5.58
N GLU A 190 8.52 6.16 -4.91
CA GLU A 190 8.15 6.25 -3.48
C GLU A 190 9.33 6.62 -2.57
N ARG A 191 10.57 6.37 -3.02
CA ARG A 191 11.82 6.69 -2.30
C ARG A 191 12.49 7.97 -2.77
N SER A 192 12.03 8.59 -3.87
CA SER A 192 12.72 9.73 -4.49
C SER A 192 11.87 10.98 -4.72
N PHE A 193 10.54 10.88 -4.67
CA PHE A 193 9.67 11.99 -5.08
C PHE A 193 9.92 13.30 -4.29
N GLY A 194 10.13 13.24 -2.97
CA GLY A 194 10.39 14.43 -2.15
C GLY A 194 11.69 15.10 -2.56
N THR A 195 12.76 14.32 -2.70
CA THR A 195 14.06 14.76 -3.21
C THR A 195 13.94 15.41 -4.59
N VAL A 196 13.21 14.81 -5.53
CA VAL A 196 13.01 15.38 -6.87
C VAL A 196 12.24 16.71 -6.82
N LEU A 197 11.16 16.78 -6.03
CA LEU A 197 10.37 18.00 -5.88
C LEU A 197 11.19 19.13 -5.24
N ILE A 198 11.94 18.82 -4.18
CA ILE A 198 12.77 19.79 -3.46
C ILE A 198 13.93 20.26 -4.35
N SER A 199 14.64 19.34 -5.02
CA SER A 199 15.67 19.69 -6.02
C SER A 199 15.14 20.64 -7.08
N THR A 200 13.95 20.33 -7.63
CA THR A 200 13.32 21.18 -8.64
C THR A 200 13.04 22.56 -8.08
N ALA A 201 12.39 22.67 -6.91
CA ALA A 201 12.04 23.95 -6.31
C ALA A 201 13.25 24.76 -5.82
N LEU A 202 14.35 24.12 -5.40
CA LEU A 202 15.60 24.78 -5.04
C LEU A 202 16.25 25.50 -6.24
N ALA A 203 15.89 25.16 -7.49
CA ALA A 203 16.29 25.95 -8.65
C ALA A 203 15.71 27.38 -8.63
N LEU A 204 14.70 27.66 -7.80
CA LEU A 204 14.20 29.01 -7.51
C LEU A 204 14.69 29.53 -6.15
N GLY A 205 15.79 28.99 -5.60
CA GLY A 205 16.38 29.44 -4.33
C GLY A 205 16.54 30.95 -4.19
N PRO A 206 16.97 31.71 -5.22
CA PRO A 206 17.01 33.18 -5.18
C PRO A 206 15.66 33.87 -4.84
N LEU A 207 14.53 33.24 -5.14
CA LEU A 207 13.19 33.73 -4.79
C LEU A 207 12.80 33.41 -3.33
N LEU A 208 13.35 32.32 -2.78
CA LEU A 208 12.78 31.64 -1.61
C LEU A 208 13.61 31.85 -0.34
N GLU A 209 12.98 32.40 0.70
CA GLU A 209 13.44 32.27 2.08
C GLU A 209 13.12 30.86 2.58
N THR A 210 11.88 30.43 2.34
CA THR A 210 11.33 29.16 2.84
C THR A 210 10.67 28.38 1.71
N LEU A 211 11.02 27.11 1.58
CA LEU A 211 10.37 26.13 0.74
C LEU A 211 9.57 25.17 1.61
N LEU A 212 8.25 25.12 1.40
CA LEU A 212 7.35 24.22 2.10
C LEU A 212 7.09 22.97 1.27
N ILE A 213 7.23 21.81 1.91
CA ILE A 213 6.72 20.53 1.45
C ILE A 213 5.68 20.02 2.45
N SER A 214 4.55 19.53 1.97
CA SER A 214 3.51 18.96 2.83
C SER A 214 3.92 17.55 3.25
N SER A 215 3.80 17.22 4.54
CA SER A 215 4.13 15.89 5.03
C SER A 215 3.33 14.81 4.30
N THR A 216 3.96 13.69 3.95
CA THR A 216 3.22 12.50 3.48
C THR A 216 2.84 11.60 4.66
N LEU A 217 3.72 11.49 5.65
CA LEU A 217 3.56 10.71 6.87
C LEU A 217 3.46 11.66 8.07
N ASN A 218 2.67 11.30 9.08
CA ASN A 218 2.69 12.01 10.35
C ASN A 218 3.77 11.43 11.28
N ASP A 219 4.13 12.18 12.32
CA ASP A 219 5.20 11.82 13.26
C ASP A 219 4.93 10.50 14.03
N LYS A 220 3.68 10.02 14.07
CA LYS A 220 3.32 8.74 14.73
C LYS A 220 3.69 7.52 13.87
N TYR A 221 3.82 7.70 12.56
CA TYR A 221 4.05 6.61 11.61
C TYR A 221 5.31 6.86 10.78
N ARG A 222 6.43 7.07 11.47
CA ARG A 222 7.74 7.19 10.82
C ARG A 222 8.17 5.85 10.24
N LYS A 223 8.39 5.83 8.93
CA LYS A 223 9.00 4.72 8.21
C LYS A 223 9.87 5.25 7.08
N PRO A 224 10.84 4.46 6.60
CA PRO A 224 11.59 4.77 5.38
C PRO A 224 10.68 5.23 4.24
N HIS A 225 10.91 6.44 3.73
CA HIS A 225 10.09 7.03 2.67
C HIS A 225 10.85 8.13 1.93
N GLY A 226 10.50 8.40 0.67
CA GLY A 226 11.16 9.40 -0.18
C GLY A 226 10.87 10.86 0.15
N SER A 227 10.13 11.09 1.24
CA SER A 227 9.88 12.39 1.84
C SER A 227 9.54 12.15 3.30
N THR A 228 10.47 12.53 4.17
CA THR A 228 10.29 12.60 5.63
C THR A 228 10.91 13.91 6.10
N PRO A 229 10.50 14.45 7.27
CA PRO A 229 11.09 15.68 7.77
C PRO A 229 12.62 15.60 7.94
N GLU A 230 13.16 14.46 8.34
CA GLU A 230 14.60 14.25 8.52
C GLU A 230 15.37 14.33 7.19
N LEU A 231 14.77 13.83 6.11
CA LEU A 231 15.34 13.88 4.77
C LEU A 231 15.12 15.28 4.15
N ASP A 232 13.88 15.73 4.12
CA ASP A 232 13.42 16.94 3.42
C ASP A 232 14.07 18.21 3.97
N GLU A 233 14.04 18.40 5.29
CA GLU A 233 14.59 19.61 5.92
C GLU A 233 16.12 19.66 5.81
N GLY A 234 16.76 18.49 5.72
CA GLY A 234 18.20 18.34 5.47
C GLY A 234 18.66 18.95 4.14
N TRP A 235 17.77 19.07 3.16
CA TRP A 235 18.09 19.68 1.86
C TRP A 235 18.18 21.21 1.87
N SER A 236 17.95 21.83 3.03
CA SER A 236 18.12 23.28 3.22
C SER A 236 19.51 23.77 2.81
N THR A 237 19.57 24.93 2.17
CA THR A 237 20.80 25.69 1.95
C THR A 237 20.94 26.79 3.01
N ASP A 238 22.06 27.52 2.98
CA ASP A 238 22.22 28.73 3.80
C ASP A 238 21.25 29.84 3.38
N ARG A 239 20.78 29.82 2.11
CA ARG A 239 19.84 30.80 1.56
C ARG A 239 18.37 30.40 1.77
N THR A 240 18.03 29.14 1.50
CA THR A 240 16.64 28.66 1.43
C THR A 240 16.42 27.55 2.46
N LYS A 241 15.51 27.79 3.40
CA LYS A 241 15.10 26.80 4.40
C LYS A 241 14.03 25.88 3.81
N VAL A 242 14.28 24.58 3.79
CA VAL A 242 13.23 23.59 3.49
C VAL A 242 12.52 23.24 4.80
N LEU A 243 11.19 23.24 4.79
CA LEU A 243 10.36 22.96 5.96
C LEU A 243 9.24 21.98 5.59
N THR A 244 9.18 20.87 6.31
CA THR A 244 8.06 19.92 6.20
C THR A 244 6.91 20.38 7.10
N THR A 245 5.75 20.63 6.50
CA THR A 245 4.54 21.10 7.20
C THR A 245 3.62 19.95 7.58
N GLN A 246 2.68 20.19 8.50
CA GLN A 246 1.61 19.25 8.84
C GLN A 246 2.10 17.91 9.44
N ARG A 247 3.23 17.93 10.15
CA ARG A 247 3.87 16.72 10.70
C ARG A 247 3.00 15.98 11.72
N THR A 248 2.10 16.70 12.39
CA THR A 248 1.20 16.13 13.41
C THR A 248 -0.16 15.70 12.86
N LEU A 249 -0.53 16.14 11.66
CA LEU A 249 -1.84 15.85 11.06
C LEU A 249 -1.86 14.49 10.38
N SER A 250 -2.85 13.66 10.70
CA SER A 250 -3.16 12.45 9.93
C SER A 250 -3.73 12.82 8.55
N ARG A 251 -3.79 11.83 7.65
CA ARG A 251 -4.45 12.02 6.35
C ARG A 251 -5.92 12.41 6.52
N ASN A 252 -6.61 11.86 7.51
CA ASN A 252 -8.01 12.18 7.80
C ASN A 252 -8.15 13.62 8.28
N ASP A 253 -7.27 14.10 9.16
CA ASP A 253 -7.28 15.50 9.62
C ASP A 253 -7.11 16.47 8.45
N LYS A 254 -6.22 16.14 7.50
CA LYS A 254 -6.02 16.93 6.28
C LYS A 254 -7.25 16.90 5.37
N VAL A 255 -7.91 15.76 5.22
CA VAL A 255 -9.17 15.67 4.45
C VAL A 255 -10.25 16.52 5.11
N ALA A 256 -10.42 16.45 6.42
CA ALA A 256 -11.37 17.28 7.18
C ALA A 256 -11.07 18.77 6.99
N LEU A 257 -9.79 19.15 7.08
CA LEU A 257 -9.37 20.53 6.84
C LEU A 257 -9.72 21.01 5.43
N VAL A 258 -9.44 20.19 4.41
CA VAL A 258 -9.82 20.49 3.02
C VAL A 258 -11.34 20.58 2.85
N GLY A 259 -12.10 19.66 3.46
CA GLY A 259 -13.56 19.66 3.44
C GLY A 259 -14.15 20.94 4.05
N SER A 260 -13.48 21.51 5.06
CA SER A 260 -13.89 22.77 5.70
C SER A 260 -13.69 24.03 4.84
N GLU A 261 -13.10 23.92 3.64
CA GLU A 261 -12.94 25.02 2.68
C GLU A 261 -13.55 24.66 1.31
N PRO A 262 -14.89 24.77 1.13
CA PRO A 262 -15.60 24.28 -0.05
C PRO A 262 -15.05 24.79 -1.39
N ASN A 263 -14.56 26.03 -1.43
CA ASN A 263 -13.98 26.64 -2.63
C ASN A 263 -12.72 25.91 -3.11
N LEU A 264 -11.84 25.48 -2.19
CA LEU A 264 -10.65 24.71 -2.51
C LEU A 264 -10.97 23.22 -2.65
N ALA A 265 -11.90 22.71 -1.84
CA ALA A 265 -12.38 21.34 -1.87
C ALA A 265 -12.91 20.94 -3.27
N ARG A 266 -13.66 21.82 -3.93
CA ARG A 266 -14.16 21.62 -5.31
C ARG A 266 -13.08 21.67 -6.39
N GLN A 267 -11.85 22.02 -6.04
CA GLN A 267 -10.75 22.16 -6.99
C GLN A 267 -9.71 21.05 -6.84
N ILE A 268 -9.85 20.10 -5.91
CA ILE A 268 -8.84 19.06 -5.67
C ILE A 268 -8.62 18.13 -6.87
N LYS A 269 -7.37 17.70 -7.07
CA LYS A 269 -6.98 16.61 -7.97
C LYS A 269 -6.02 15.70 -7.24
N ILE A 270 -6.47 14.48 -6.97
CA ILE A 270 -5.72 13.48 -6.20
C ILE A 270 -5.40 12.23 -7.01
N CYS A 271 -6.20 11.92 -8.04
CA CYS A 271 -6.05 10.71 -8.85
C CYS A 271 -4.73 10.72 -9.64
N TRP A 272 -3.99 9.61 -9.58
CA TRP A 272 -2.74 9.36 -10.30
C TRP A 272 -2.88 8.26 -11.38
N ALA A 273 -3.96 7.48 -11.32
CA ALA A 273 -4.05 6.16 -11.96
C ALA A 273 -4.37 6.18 -13.46
N GLY A 274 -4.79 7.32 -14.02
CA GLY A 274 -5.29 7.37 -15.40
C GLY A 274 -4.97 8.67 -16.11
N ASN A 275 -5.00 8.61 -17.43
CA ASN A 275 -4.85 9.75 -18.33
C ASN A 275 -6.13 10.61 -18.35
N GLN A 276 -6.46 11.25 -17.23
CA GLN A 276 -7.69 12.01 -17.08
C GLN A 276 -7.54 13.28 -16.24
N ARG A 277 -8.33 14.29 -16.60
CA ARG A 277 -8.33 15.61 -15.95
C ARG A 277 -8.93 15.58 -14.54
N ARG A 278 -10.00 14.81 -14.31
CA ARG A 278 -10.72 14.73 -13.02
C ARG A 278 -10.30 13.53 -12.18
N ASN A 279 -10.85 13.39 -10.98
CA ASN A 279 -10.61 12.24 -10.12
C ASN A 279 -11.45 11.03 -10.60
N CYS A 280 -10.87 9.85 -10.76
CA CYS A 280 -11.59 8.73 -11.38
C CYS A 280 -12.71 8.15 -10.50
N GLY A 281 -12.64 8.33 -9.17
CA GLY A 281 -13.59 7.73 -8.23
C GLY A 281 -13.52 6.21 -8.14
N ARG A 282 -12.45 5.59 -8.67
CA ARG A 282 -12.30 4.12 -8.80
C ARG A 282 -11.02 3.57 -8.20
N CYS A 283 -9.93 4.33 -8.20
CA CYS A 283 -8.66 3.88 -7.63
C CYS A 283 -8.67 3.97 -6.09
N THR A 284 -7.80 3.21 -5.43
CA THR A 284 -7.70 3.18 -3.95
C THR A 284 -7.56 4.58 -3.37
N LYS A 285 -6.70 5.44 -3.94
CA LYS A 285 -6.50 6.82 -3.47
C LYS A 285 -7.79 7.66 -3.57
N CYS A 286 -8.57 7.50 -4.64
CA CYS A 286 -9.85 8.19 -4.79
C CYS A 286 -10.86 7.69 -3.77
N LEU A 287 -11.10 6.36 -3.72
CA LEU A 287 -12.11 5.78 -2.84
C LEU A 287 -11.82 6.04 -1.36
N MET A 288 -10.55 5.96 -0.93
CA MET A 288 -10.16 6.30 0.44
C MET A 288 -10.45 7.76 0.77
N THR A 289 -10.14 8.67 -0.16
CA THR A 289 -10.36 10.10 0.06
C THR A 289 -11.84 10.43 0.06
N MET A 290 -12.64 9.85 -0.84
CA MET A 290 -14.10 10.01 -0.85
C MET A 290 -14.72 9.47 0.45
N SER A 291 -14.24 8.33 0.95
CA SER A 291 -14.69 7.75 2.22
C SER A 291 -14.41 8.68 3.39
N ALA A 292 -13.22 9.30 3.44
CA ALA A 292 -12.89 10.31 4.45
C ALA A 292 -13.74 11.59 4.30
N LEU A 293 -13.95 12.07 3.07
CA LEU A 293 -14.81 13.24 2.81
C LEU A 293 -16.25 13.03 3.28
N VAL A 294 -16.81 11.83 3.15
CA VAL A 294 -18.16 11.49 3.65
C VAL A 294 -18.22 11.53 5.18
N VAL A 295 -17.15 11.13 5.85
CA VAL A 295 -17.07 11.17 7.32
C VAL A 295 -16.90 12.59 7.84
N ASP A 296 -16.10 13.39 7.15
CA ASP A 296 -15.62 14.68 7.64
C ASP A 296 -16.40 15.89 7.08
N GLY A 297 -17.59 15.67 6.49
CA GLY A 297 -18.48 16.74 6.00
C GLY A 297 -17.95 17.49 4.76
N GLY A 298 -17.23 16.78 3.90
CA GLY A 298 -16.60 17.30 2.68
C GLY A 298 -17.37 17.00 1.39
N GLU A 299 -18.70 16.92 1.42
CA GLU A 299 -19.53 16.47 0.31
C GLU A 299 -19.35 17.30 -0.95
N ALA A 300 -19.07 18.60 -0.80
CA ALA A 300 -18.78 19.50 -1.92
C ALA A 300 -17.61 19.01 -2.80
N ALA A 301 -16.62 18.32 -2.22
CA ALA A 301 -15.50 17.76 -2.98
C ALA A 301 -15.87 16.48 -3.75
N LEU A 302 -16.97 15.81 -3.41
CA LEU A 302 -17.39 14.57 -4.08
C LEU A 302 -17.74 14.83 -5.55
N GLU A 303 -18.17 16.03 -5.89
CA GLU A 303 -18.40 16.46 -7.28
C GLU A 303 -17.14 16.38 -8.13
N THR A 304 -15.93 16.43 -7.55
CA THR A 304 -14.67 16.35 -8.31
C THR A 304 -14.38 14.96 -8.89
N PHE A 305 -15.13 13.93 -8.45
CA PHE A 305 -14.96 12.54 -8.83
C PHE A 305 -15.94 12.14 -9.94
N GLU A 306 -15.44 11.39 -10.92
CA GLU A 306 -16.23 10.91 -12.07
C GLU A 306 -17.16 9.75 -11.72
N ALA A 307 -16.78 8.91 -10.75
CA ALA A 307 -17.58 7.80 -10.27
C ALA A 307 -17.97 8.02 -8.80
N ALA A 308 -19.20 7.61 -8.47
CA ALA A 308 -19.73 7.70 -7.12
C ALA A 308 -19.08 6.66 -6.18
N LEU A 309 -18.98 7.02 -4.89
CA LEU A 309 -18.51 6.12 -3.85
C LEU A 309 -19.56 5.03 -3.58
N SER A 310 -19.14 3.77 -3.66
CA SER A 310 -19.98 2.63 -3.30
C SER A 310 -19.15 1.50 -2.69
N ALA A 311 -19.79 0.67 -1.87
CA ALA A 311 -19.18 -0.54 -1.31
C ALA A 311 -18.66 -1.46 -2.42
N GLU A 312 -19.41 -1.60 -3.51
CA GLU A 312 -19.03 -2.38 -4.68
C GLU A 312 -17.76 -1.85 -5.36
N ALA A 313 -17.61 -0.53 -5.48
CA ALA A 313 -16.39 0.06 -6.04
C ALA A 313 -15.16 -0.26 -5.17
N ILE A 314 -15.31 -0.26 -3.84
CA ILE A 314 -14.24 -0.67 -2.92
C ILE A 314 -13.94 -2.17 -3.04
N ARG A 315 -14.97 -3.03 -3.10
CA ARG A 315 -14.80 -4.48 -3.28
C ARG A 315 -14.06 -4.84 -4.57
N ARG A 316 -14.22 -4.05 -5.64
CA ARG A 316 -13.49 -4.24 -6.90
C ARG A 316 -12.01 -3.85 -6.86
N LEU A 317 -11.55 -3.15 -5.83
CA LEU A 317 -10.13 -2.84 -5.69
C LEU A 317 -9.32 -4.14 -5.56
N VAL A 318 -8.16 -4.19 -6.20
CA VAL A 318 -7.18 -5.25 -6.01
C VAL A 318 -6.10 -4.72 -5.06
N PRO A 319 -5.92 -5.31 -3.87
CA PRO A 319 -4.83 -4.97 -2.96
C PRO A 319 -3.47 -5.11 -3.63
N ALA A 320 -2.54 -4.19 -3.33
CA ALA A 320 -1.20 -4.17 -3.93
C ALA A 320 -0.40 -5.47 -3.69
N THR A 321 -0.67 -6.21 -2.61
CA THR A 321 -0.13 -7.57 -2.38
C THR A 321 -0.42 -8.55 -3.49
N LEU A 322 -1.59 -8.45 -4.08
CA LEU A 322 -2.02 -9.36 -5.13
C LEU A 322 -1.52 -8.95 -6.51
N ALA A 323 -1.23 -7.67 -6.71
CA ALA A 323 -0.65 -7.16 -7.95
C ALA A 323 0.88 -7.34 -8.01
N ALA A 324 1.52 -7.53 -6.85
CA ALA A 324 2.96 -7.66 -6.76
C ALA A 324 3.47 -9.06 -7.08
N ASP A 325 2.69 -10.13 -6.90
CA ASP A 325 3.13 -11.49 -7.20
C ASP A 325 3.54 -11.67 -8.69
N ASP A 326 2.93 -10.92 -9.62
CA ASP A 326 3.33 -10.87 -11.04
C ASP A 326 4.57 -9.99 -11.31
N LEU A 327 4.89 -9.04 -10.41
CA LEU A 327 6.00 -8.09 -10.52
C LEU A 327 7.27 -8.55 -9.77
N ILE A 328 7.12 -9.34 -8.71
CA ILE A 328 8.22 -9.91 -7.90
C ILE A 328 9.09 -10.86 -8.72
N ALA A 329 8.53 -11.52 -9.74
CA ALA A 329 9.27 -12.41 -10.62
C ALA A 329 10.32 -11.71 -11.51
N ALA A 330 10.30 -10.37 -11.61
CA ALA A 330 11.12 -9.62 -12.55
C ALA A 330 12.24 -8.76 -11.92
N LEU A 331 12.40 -8.76 -10.58
CA LEU A 331 13.39 -7.91 -9.89
C LEU A 331 14.45 -8.74 -9.15
N PRO A 332 15.75 -8.58 -9.45
CA PRO A 332 16.82 -9.28 -8.74
C PRO A 332 17.13 -8.59 -7.40
N GLY A 333 17.20 -9.40 -6.34
CA GLY A 333 17.74 -9.03 -5.03
C GLY A 333 16.73 -8.39 -4.07
N ASP A 334 16.43 -9.10 -2.98
CA ASP A 334 15.82 -8.66 -1.72
C ASP A 334 15.13 -7.28 -1.74
N ALA A 335 14.07 -7.16 -2.54
CA ALA A 335 13.23 -5.97 -2.54
C ALA A 335 12.42 -5.93 -1.23
N PRO A 336 12.46 -4.83 -0.45
CA PRO A 336 11.53 -4.63 0.64
C PRO A 336 10.11 -4.67 0.07
N HIS A 337 9.38 -5.69 0.50
CA HIS A 337 7.93 -5.84 0.55
C HIS A 337 7.24 -4.55 0.18
N TYR A 338 6.55 -4.57 -0.95
CA TYR A 338 5.49 -3.61 -1.26
C TYR A 338 4.55 -3.65 -0.04
N GLU A 339 4.70 -2.72 0.90
CA GLU A 339 3.81 -2.70 2.05
C GLU A 339 2.46 -2.29 1.48
N VAL A 340 1.52 -3.23 1.56
CA VAL A 340 0.09 -3.06 1.34
C VAL A 340 -0.27 -1.60 1.59
N LEU A 341 -0.87 -0.94 0.60
CA LEU A 341 -1.53 0.37 0.69
C LEU A 341 -2.69 0.32 1.71
N TRP A 342 -2.41 -0.06 2.96
CA TRP A 342 -3.20 0.15 4.13
C TRP A 342 -2.55 1.33 4.84
N PRO A 343 -3.02 2.56 4.57
CA PRO A 343 -2.51 3.72 5.28
C PRO A 343 -2.63 3.47 6.78
N SER A 344 -1.61 3.88 7.51
CA SER A 344 -1.51 3.72 8.96
C SER A 344 -2.66 4.37 9.75
N ASN A 345 -3.54 5.12 9.09
CA ASN A 345 -4.72 5.77 9.67
C ASN A 345 -6.07 5.22 9.17
N MET A 346 -6.07 4.09 8.44
CA MET A 346 -7.31 3.50 7.94
C MET A 346 -8.20 2.97 9.07
N GLU A 347 -7.64 2.50 10.19
CA GLU A 347 -8.43 2.09 11.37
C GLU A 347 -9.27 3.24 11.92
N SER A 348 -8.67 4.42 12.06
CA SER A 348 -9.40 5.65 12.43
C SER A 348 -10.47 6.04 11.41
N LEU A 349 -10.27 5.77 10.11
CA LEU A 349 -11.31 5.99 9.11
C LEU A 349 -12.46 4.98 9.29
N LEU A 350 -12.14 3.71 9.51
CA LEU A 350 -13.11 2.63 9.73
C LEU A 350 -13.98 2.87 10.95
N ASP A 351 -13.38 3.25 12.08
CA ASP A 351 -14.11 3.56 13.31
C ASP A 351 -15.13 4.69 13.11
N ARG A 352 -14.78 5.70 12.31
CA ARG A 352 -15.63 6.86 12.05
C ARG A 352 -16.68 6.59 10.96
N ILE A 353 -16.36 5.77 9.95
CA ILE A 353 -17.28 5.47 8.84
C ILE A 353 -18.28 4.36 9.19
N ALA A 354 -17.94 3.41 10.05
CA ALA A 354 -18.81 2.32 10.47
C ALA A 354 -20.19 2.76 10.98
N PRO A 355 -20.33 3.76 11.88
CA PRO A 355 -21.64 4.22 12.33
C PRO A 355 -22.45 4.99 11.26
N LEU A 356 -21.78 5.57 10.26
CA LEU A 356 -22.41 6.40 9.22
C LEU A 356 -22.79 5.60 7.97
N ARG A 357 -21.89 4.69 7.56
CA ARG A 357 -21.92 3.92 6.32
C ARG A 357 -21.33 2.52 6.57
N PRO A 358 -22.06 1.64 7.28
CA PRO A 358 -21.58 0.30 7.61
C PRO A 358 -21.25 -0.53 6.36
N ASP A 359 -21.93 -0.29 5.24
CA ASP A 359 -21.66 -0.92 3.95
C ASP A 359 -20.26 -0.59 3.41
N LEU A 360 -19.80 0.66 3.59
CA LEU A 360 -18.47 1.10 3.16
C LEU A 360 -17.39 0.58 4.11
N ALA A 361 -17.66 0.59 5.43
CA ALA A 361 -16.76 0.01 6.41
C ALA A 361 -16.50 -1.48 6.11
N GLU A 362 -17.57 -2.26 5.90
CA GLU A 362 -17.49 -3.68 5.54
C GLU A 362 -16.65 -3.90 4.28
N ALA A 363 -16.83 -3.08 3.25
CA ALA A 363 -16.06 -3.19 2.01
C ALA A 363 -14.56 -2.88 2.20
N TRP A 364 -14.21 -1.93 3.08
CA TRP A 364 -12.80 -1.64 3.41
C TRP A 364 -12.17 -2.73 4.28
N PHE A 365 -12.93 -3.32 5.22
CA PHE A 365 -12.50 -4.51 5.96
C PHE A 365 -12.21 -5.66 4.99
N ASP A 366 -13.10 -5.92 4.03
CA ASP A 366 -12.89 -6.91 2.96
C ASP A 366 -11.61 -6.62 2.14
N TYR A 367 -11.42 -5.38 1.68
CA TYR A 367 -10.21 -4.98 0.96
C TYR A 367 -8.94 -5.23 1.79
N ARG A 368 -8.97 -4.92 3.10
CA ARG A 368 -7.85 -5.21 4.03
C ARG A 368 -7.54 -6.69 4.08
N ALA A 369 -8.58 -7.50 4.29
CA ALA A 369 -8.45 -8.94 4.46
C ALA A 369 -7.84 -9.56 3.19
N ARG A 370 -8.35 -9.21 2.01
CA ARG A 370 -7.78 -9.63 0.73
C ARG A 370 -6.32 -9.20 0.57
N GLY A 371 -5.94 -8.04 1.11
CA GLY A 371 -4.56 -7.56 1.12
C GLY A 371 -3.64 -8.39 2.02
N LEU A 372 -4.03 -8.63 3.26
CA LEU A 372 -3.19 -9.34 4.24
C LEU A 372 -3.02 -10.83 3.93
N TYR A 373 -3.98 -11.43 3.25
CA TYR A 373 -4.12 -12.89 3.17
C TYR A 373 -4.16 -13.44 1.72
N GLY A 374 -3.99 -12.57 0.72
CA GLY A 374 -3.99 -12.94 -0.70
C GLY A 374 -5.32 -13.48 -1.24
N GLN A 375 -5.31 -14.12 -2.42
CA GLN A 375 -6.50 -14.60 -3.16
C GLN A 375 -7.28 -15.73 -2.44
N ARG A 376 -6.87 -16.07 -1.21
CA ARG A 376 -7.47 -17.11 -0.38
C ARG A 376 -8.32 -16.55 0.77
N ALA A 377 -8.41 -15.23 0.96
CA ALA A 377 -9.29 -14.65 1.99
C ALA A 377 -10.73 -14.47 1.50
N GLY A 378 -11.26 -15.58 1.01
CA GLY A 378 -12.66 -15.87 1.27
C GLY A 378 -13.08 -15.92 2.72
N LEU A 379 -12.10 -16.06 3.60
CA LEU A 379 -12.12 -17.08 4.64
C LEU A 379 -11.55 -16.56 5.98
N ALA A 380 -11.38 -15.24 6.11
CA ALA A 380 -10.75 -14.60 7.26
C ALA A 380 -11.50 -13.34 7.67
N ASP A 381 -12.71 -13.51 8.24
CA ASP A 381 -13.11 -12.66 9.36
C ASP A 381 -14.15 -13.36 10.25
N SER A 382 -13.66 -13.91 11.34
CA SER A 382 -14.40 -14.04 12.59
C SER A 382 -13.39 -14.11 13.74
N ALA A 383 -12.82 -12.96 14.12
CA ALA A 383 -12.12 -12.77 15.40
C ALA A 383 -10.94 -13.72 15.76
N ALA A 384 -10.40 -14.49 14.82
CA ALA A 384 -9.57 -15.67 15.14
C ALA A 384 -8.14 -15.73 14.57
N LEU A 385 -7.74 -14.79 13.71
CA LEU A 385 -6.42 -14.83 13.08
C LEU A 385 -5.51 -13.74 13.62
N ASP A 386 -5.28 -13.80 14.93
CA ASP A 386 -4.02 -13.37 15.54
C ASP A 386 -2.91 -14.41 15.17
N ILE A 387 -2.78 -14.71 13.87
CA ILE A 387 -1.58 -15.33 13.30
C ILE A 387 -0.53 -14.22 13.37
N THR A 388 0.09 -14.14 14.55
CA THR A 388 1.32 -13.43 14.90
C THR A 388 1.85 -12.54 13.79
N ARG A 389 1.80 -11.22 13.99
CA ARG A 389 2.81 -10.23 13.55
C ARG A 389 3.89 -10.84 12.64
N GLY A 390 3.61 -10.98 11.34
CA GLY A 390 4.61 -11.41 10.36
C GLY A 390 4.13 -12.47 9.36
N ARG A 391 3.99 -12.02 8.10
CA ARG A 391 4.24 -12.78 6.86
C ARG A 391 3.88 -14.27 6.89
N VAL A 392 2.65 -14.60 6.51
CA VAL A 392 2.39 -15.92 5.94
C VAL A 392 3.04 -15.94 4.56
N ASP A 393 4.17 -16.63 4.43
CA ASP A 393 4.77 -16.95 3.14
C ASP A 393 3.80 -17.84 2.34
N LEU A 394 3.26 -17.30 1.24
CA LEU A 394 2.28 -17.94 0.38
C LEU A 394 2.89 -19.07 -0.48
N GLY A 395 4.22 -19.17 -0.55
CA GLY A 395 4.93 -20.28 -1.20
C GLY A 395 5.00 -21.57 -0.37
N ILE A 396 4.50 -21.54 0.87
CA ILE A 396 4.58 -22.67 1.80
C ILE A 396 3.21 -23.30 2.00
N ALA A 397 3.08 -24.59 1.66
CA ALA A 397 1.91 -25.40 1.99
C ALA A 397 1.60 -25.32 3.50
N ARG A 398 0.36 -24.97 3.87
CA ARG A 398 -0.07 -24.83 5.27
C ARG A 398 -1.13 -25.85 5.62
N GLY A 399 -0.82 -26.72 6.57
CA GLY A 399 -1.63 -27.89 6.86
C GLY A 399 -0.85 -29.00 7.56
N TRP A 400 -1.39 -30.21 7.50
CA TRP A 400 -0.80 -31.40 8.13
C TRP A 400 -0.68 -32.53 7.11
N GLY A 401 0.39 -33.34 7.21
CA GLY A 401 0.72 -34.35 6.20
C GLY A 401 1.55 -33.79 5.05
N GLY A 402 2.17 -34.67 4.27
CA GLY A 402 3.14 -34.29 3.23
C GLY A 402 4.23 -33.34 3.74
N HIS A 403 4.64 -32.39 2.89
CA HIS A 403 5.61 -31.33 3.22
C HIS A 403 4.96 -30.05 3.76
N ALA A 404 3.68 -30.10 4.18
CA ALA A 404 2.98 -28.93 4.66
C ALA A 404 3.45 -28.52 6.06
N ARG A 405 3.52 -27.21 6.31
CA ARG A 405 3.82 -26.64 7.62
C ARG A 405 2.53 -26.44 8.41
N PRO A 406 2.44 -26.93 9.66
CA PRO A 406 1.27 -26.70 10.51
C PRO A 406 0.95 -25.22 10.72
N LEU A 407 -0.33 -24.96 11.01
CA LEU A 407 -0.79 -23.64 11.43
C LEU A 407 -0.60 -23.45 12.93
N THR A 408 -0.05 -22.31 13.32
CA THR A 408 0.06 -21.90 14.73
C THR A 408 -1.02 -20.89 15.06
N VAL A 409 -1.81 -21.16 16.10
CA VAL A 409 -2.86 -20.25 16.60
C VAL A 409 -2.46 -19.59 17.92
N ALA A 410 -2.91 -18.36 18.14
CA ALA A 410 -2.67 -17.62 19.38
C ALA A 410 -3.33 -18.28 20.60
N ALA A 411 -2.80 -17.99 21.79
CA ALA A 411 -3.29 -18.58 23.04
C ALA A 411 -4.78 -18.28 23.32
N ALA A 412 -5.23 -17.05 23.04
CA ALA A 412 -6.63 -16.65 23.20
C ALA A 412 -7.56 -17.47 22.30
N MET A 413 -7.17 -17.67 21.03
CA MET A 413 -7.93 -18.48 20.09
C MET A 413 -7.97 -19.96 20.49
N ARG A 414 -6.87 -20.51 21.01
CA ARG A 414 -6.88 -21.89 21.55
C ARG A 414 -7.91 -22.07 22.66
N GLN A 415 -8.02 -21.09 23.55
CA GLN A 415 -9.01 -21.12 24.62
C GLN A 415 -10.45 -21.07 24.08
N GLN A 416 -10.70 -20.23 23.08
CA GLN A 416 -12.01 -20.16 22.41
C GLN A 416 -12.36 -21.47 21.72
N LEU A 417 -11.42 -22.06 20.95
CA LEU A 417 -11.63 -23.33 20.26
C LEU A 417 -11.95 -24.47 21.24
N CYS A 418 -11.25 -24.54 22.38
CA CYS A 418 -11.57 -25.52 23.42
C CYS A 418 -12.99 -25.39 24.00
N ALA A 419 -13.61 -24.21 23.90
CA ALA A 419 -14.97 -23.95 24.37
C ALA A 419 -16.05 -24.23 23.30
N THR A 420 -15.66 -24.53 22.05
CA THR A 420 -16.59 -24.84 20.96
C THR A 420 -17.08 -26.29 21.01
N ASN A 421 -18.37 -26.49 20.72
CA ASN A 421 -18.99 -27.80 20.54
C ASN A 421 -19.66 -27.87 19.16
N VAL A 422 -19.85 -29.07 18.63
CA VAL A 422 -20.61 -29.26 17.38
C VAL A 422 -22.07 -28.98 17.63
N GLU A 423 -22.63 -28.02 16.91
CA GLU A 423 -24.07 -27.83 16.84
C GLU A 423 -24.64 -28.68 15.69
N THR A 424 -25.35 -29.75 16.05
CA THR A 424 -25.93 -30.70 15.09
C THR A 424 -27.29 -30.23 14.54
N GLU A 425 -27.89 -29.20 15.14
CA GLU A 425 -29.21 -28.63 14.78
C GLU A 425 -29.08 -27.33 13.96
N ARG A 426 -28.25 -27.33 12.92
CA ARG A 426 -28.10 -26.18 12.02
C ARG A 426 -28.96 -26.33 10.76
N PRO A 427 -29.42 -25.21 10.16
CA PRO A 427 -30.34 -25.24 9.02
C PRO A 427 -29.74 -25.87 7.76
N LEU A 428 -28.42 -25.88 7.62
CA LEU A 428 -27.69 -26.53 6.54
C LEU A 428 -26.85 -27.67 7.10
N ARG A 429 -26.94 -28.85 6.47
CA ARG A 429 -26.16 -30.00 6.92
C ARG A 429 -24.70 -29.88 6.54
N TRP A 430 -24.42 -29.30 5.38
CA TRP A 430 -23.08 -29.07 4.87
C TRP A 430 -23.01 -27.76 4.07
N SER A 431 -21.81 -27.22 3.93
CA SER A 431 -21.52 -26.11 3.03
C SER A 431 -20.22 -26.32 2.26
N ILE A 432 -20.16 -25.73 1.05
CA ILE A 432 -18.94 -25.62 0.24
C ILE A 432 -18.73 -24.15 -0.09
N ALA A 433 -17.52 -23.64 0.17
CA ALA A 433 -17.10 -22.28 -0.13
C ALA A 433 -15.71 -22.30 -0.79
N GLN A 434 -15.66 -22.33 -2.13
CA GLN A 434 -14.42 -22.51 -2.89
C GLN A 434 -14.43 -21.77 -4.23
N ARG A 435 -13.31 -21.78 -4.96
CA ARG A 435 -13.29 -21.37 -6.37
C ARG A 435 -13.93 -22.45 -7.24
N VAL A 436 -14.53 -22.03 -8.36
CA VAL A 436 -15.07 -22.92 -9.38
C VAL A 436 -13.96 -23.84 -9.86
N ALA A 437 -14.16 -25.13 -9.66
CA ALA A 437 -13.36 -26.21 -10.19
C ALA A 437 -14.28 -27.42 -10.40
N HIS A 438 -13.76 -28.44 -11.08
CA HIS A 438 -14.51 -29.66 -11.37
C HIS A 438 -14.92 -30.39 -10.08
N GLY A 439 -14.00 -30.53 -9.13
CA GLY A 439 -14.22 -31.22 -7.85
C GLY A 439 -15.38 -30.66 -7.00
N PRO A 440 -15.35 -29.38 -6.58
CA PRO A 440 -16.39 -28.76 -5.75
C PRO A 440 -17.81 -28.88 -6.34
N SER A 441 -17.92 -28.78 -7.66
CA SER A 441 -19.21 -28.87 -8.37
C SER A 441 -19.76 -30.31 -8.38
N GLN A 442 -18.88 -31.31 -8.45
CA GLN A 442 -19.27 -32.72 -8.43
C GLN A 442 -19.69 -33.19 -7.03
N ILE A 443 -18.94 -32.79 -6.00
CA ILE A 443 -19.24 -33.25 -4.64
C ILE A 443 -20.55 -32.67 -4.12
N ALA A 444 -20.94 -31.46 -4.52
CA ALA A 444 -22.20 -30.83 -4.08
C ALA A 444 -23.44 -31.70 -4.34
N SER A 445 -23.50 -32.37 -5.50
CA SER A 445 -24.58 -33.30 -5.83
C SER A 445 -24.56 -34.52 -4.92
N LEU A 446 -23.39 -35.14 -4.75
CA LEU A 446 -23.21 -36.30 -3.88
C LEU A 446 -23.55 -35.98 -2.42
N LEU A 447 -23.12 -34.83 -1.91
CA LEU A 447 -23.44 -34.37 -0.56
C LEU A 447 -24.95 -34.12 -0.40
N SER A 448 -25.60 -33.58 -1.42
CA SER A 448 -27.06 -33.37 -1.43
C SER A 448 -27.82 -34.69 -1.34
N GLU A 449 -27.40 -35.70 -2.10
CA GLU A 449 -28.02 -37.02 -2.13
C GLU A 449 -27.85 -37.77 -0.80
N ARG A 450 -26.68 -37.64 -0.16
CA ARG A 450 -26.33 -38.43 1.04
C ARG A 450 -26.64 -37.74 2.35
N TRP A 451 -26.44 -36.44 2.44
CA TRP A 451 -26.61 -35.66 3.68
C TRP A 451 -27.73 -34.63 3.60
N GLY A 452 -28.48 -34.58 2.49
CA GLY A 452 -29.62 -33.68 2.33
C GLY A 452 -29.18 -32.24 2.10
N ARG A 453 -29.96 -31.28 2.60
CA ARG A 453 -29.80 -29.85 2.28
C ARG A 453 -28.44 -29.31 2.71
N GLY A 454 -27.74 -28.70 1.77
CA GLY A 454 -26.57 -27.87 2.03
C GLY A 454 -26.57 -26.63 1.15
N ALA A 455 -25.47 -25.88 1.19
CA ALA A 455 -25.30 -24.69 0.37
C ALA A 455 -23.92 -24.61 -0.26
N VAL A 456 -23.87 -24.03 -1.45
CA VAL A 456 -22.66 -23.93 -2.27
C VAL A 456 -22.44 -22.47 -2.62
N MET A 457 -21.23 -21.99 -2.36
CA MET A 457 -20.72 -20.71 -2.84
C MET A 457 -19.46 -20.96 -3.65
N LEU A 458 -19.56 -20.82 -4.97
CA LEU A 458 -18.43 -20.97 -5.88
C LEU A 458 -18.02 -19.60 -6.45
N LEU A 459 -16.74 -19.29 -6.39
CA LEU A 459 -16.17 -18.09 -7.00
C LEU A 459 -15.59 -18.37 -8.38
N ASP A 460 -15.88 -17.49 -9.33
CA ASP A 460 -15.19 -17.50 -10.60
C ASP A 460 -13.68 -17.21 -10.46
N ALA A 461 -12.94 -17.41 -11.56
CA ALA A 461 -11.49 -17.23 -11.59
C ALA A 461 -11.05 -15.76 -11.43
N ILE A 462 -11.93 -14.79 -11.71
CA ILE A 462 -11.61 -13.37 -11.76
C ILE A 462 -11.95 -12.64 -10.45
N THR A 463 -12.78 -13.24 -9.59
CA THR A 463 -13.15 -12.68 -8.30
C THR A 463 -11.98 -12.83 -7.32
N PRO A 464 -11.51 -11.75 -6.68
CA PRO A 464 -10.30 -11.77 -5.84
C PRO A 464 -10.34 -12.72 -4.63
N GLY A 465 -11.53 -13.07 -4.10
CA GLY A 465 -11.73 -13.97 -2.96
C GLY A 465 -13.17 -13.95 -2.46
N LEU A 466 -13.62 -14.95 -1.68
CA LEU A 466 -15.01 -14.95 -1.15
C LEU A 466 -15.20 -13.73 -0.20
N PRO A 467 -16.40 -13.18 -0.04
CA PRO A 467 -16.61 -12.18 1.00
C PRO A 467 -16.57 -12.85 2.38
N PRO A 468 -15.69 -12.45 3.33
CA PRO A 468 -15.58 -13.10 4.64
C PRO A 468 -16.90 -13.20 5.40
N HIS A 469 -17.71 -12.14 5.39
CA HIS A 469 -19.03 -12.16 6.02
C HIS A 469 -20.03 -13.09 5.33
N ALA A 470 -19.93 -13.29 4.01
CA ALA A 470 -20.77 -14.25 3.32
C ALA A 470 -20.42 -15.68 3.72
N VAL A 471 -19.12 -15.97 3.87
CA VAL A 471 -18.64 -17.27 4.35
C VAL A 471 -19.00 -17.47 5.82
N GLN A 472 -18.79 -16.46 6.68
CA GLN A 472 -19.21 -16.51 8.08
C GLN A 472 -20.70 -16.83 8.23
N ARG A 473 -21.58 -16.15 7.47
CA ARG A 473 -23.02 -16.46 7.47
C ARG A 473 -23.31 -17.88 7.04
N LEU A 474 -22.61 -18.36 6.01
CA LEU A 474 -22.72 -19.73 5.51
C LEU A 474 -22.28 -20.76 6.55
N LEU A 475 -21.14 -20.55 7.22
CA LEU A 475 -20.61 -21.44 8.25
C LEU A 475 -21.49 -21.45 9.51
N ASN A 476 -21.93 -20.29 9.98
CA ASN A 476 -22.86 -20.19 11.12
C ASN A 476 -24.18 -20.94 10.85
N ALA A 477 -24.58 -21.07 9.59
CA ALA A 477 -25.76 -21.82 9.19
C ALA A 477 -25.50 -23.32 8.96
N SER A 478 -24.25 -23.79 9.02
CA SER A 478 -23.86 -25.14 8.56
C SER A 478 -23.29 -26.04 9.65
N THR A 479 -23.68 -27.32 9.68
CA THR A 479 -23.07 -28.32 10.59
C THR A 479 -21.68 -28.74 10.10
N MET A 480 -21.54 -29.04 8.80
CA MET A 480 -20.26 -29.42 8.20
C MET A 480 -19.76 -28.33 7.27
N ARG A 481 -18.44 -28.13 7.28
CA ARG A 481 -17.73 -27.41 6.22
C ARG A 481 -16.95 -28.40 5.39
N CYS A 482 -17.34 -28.53 4.13
CA CYS A 482 -16.73 -29.43 3.16
C CYS A 482 -15.91 -28.63 2.14
N TRP A 483 -14.76 -29.17 1.73
CA TRP A 483 -14.01 -28.62 0.61
C TRP A 483 -13.32 -29.73 -0.18
N TRP A 484 -13.33 -29.62 -1.51
CA TRP A 484 -12.51 -30.46 -2.36
C TRP A 484 -11.04 -30.04 -2.27
N SER A 485 -10.12 -31.00 -2.18
CA SER A 485 -8.70 -30.72 -2.27
C SER A 485 -7.95 -31.83 -3.00
N ASP A 486 -7.11 -31.44 -3.96
CA ASP A 486 -6.12 -32.31 -4.58
C ASP A 486 -4.75 -32.23 -3.87
N ALA A 487 -4.67 -31.44 -2.79
CA ALA A 487 -3.44 -31.24 -2.05
C ALA A 487 -2.95 -32.56 -1.42
N PRO A 488 -1.61 -32.82 -1.41
CA PRO A 488 -1.03 -33.96 -0.72
C PRO A 488 -0.92 -33.70 0.79
N TYR A 489 -1.84 -32.92 1.37
CA TYR A 489 -1.91 -32.60 2.79
C TYR A 489 -3.34 -32.18 3.17
N LEU A 490 -3.65 -32.22 4.46
CA LEU A 490 -4.86 -31.65 5.03
C LEU A 490 -4.72 -30.13 5.14
N GLU A 491 -5.50 -29.38 4.37
CA GLU A 491 -5.41 -27.92 4.29
C GLU A 491 -5.81 -27.25 5.61
N GLY A 492 -4.91 -26.42 6.14
CA GLY A 492 -5.12 -25.85 7.46
C GLY A 492 -6.13 -24.71 7.52
N VAL A 493 -6.22 -23.90 6.46
CA VAL A 493 -7.07 -22.70 6.47
C VAL A 493 -8.57 -23.06 6.50
N PRO A 494 -9.10 -23.90 5.59
CA PRO A 494 -10.51 -24.31 5.66
C PRO A 494 -10.85 -25.05 6.96
N LEU A 495 -9.90 -25.83 7.48
CA LEU A 495 -10.04 -26.56 8.74
C LEU A 495 -10.24 -25.61 9.92
N LEU A 496 -9.32 -24.66 10.09
CA LEU A 496 -9.34 -23.70 11.21
C LEU A 496 -10.62 -22.86 11.17
N GLU A 497 -11.03 -22.46 9.97
CA GLU A 497 -12.21 -21.64 9.78
C GLU A 497 -13.52 -22.38 10.12
N ALA A 498 -13.59 -23.68 9.81
CA ALA A 498 -14.72 -24.53 10.21
C ALA A 498 -14.89 -24.54 11.73
N ILE A 499 -13.82 -24.89 12.46
CA ILE A 499 -13.89 -25.04 13.93
C ILE A 499 -14.08 -23.69 14.63
N SER A 500 -13.60 -22.60 14.04
CA SER A 500 -13.84 -21.24 14.55
C SER A 500 -15.32 -20.84 14.55
N HIS A 501 -16.12 -21.50 13.71
CA HIS A 501 -17.58 -21.30 13.61
C HIS A 501 -18.37 -22.53 14.12
N GLY A 502 -17.73 -23.45 14.84
CA GLY A 502 -18.37 -24.67 15.36
C GLY A 502 -18.80 -25.67 14.28
N CYS A 503 -18.28 -25.55 13.05
CA CYS A 503 -18.51 -26.53 11.98
C CYS A 503 -17.55 -27.71 12.10
N VAL A 504 -17.98 -28.89 11.67
CA VAL A 504 -17.08 -30.03 11.47
C VAL A 504 -16.30 -29.87 10.16
N PRO A 505 -14.96 -29.77 10.17
CA PRO A 505 -14.16 -29.66 8.96
C PRO A 505 -13.99 -31.01 8.27
N LEU A 506 -14.33 -31.10 6.99
CA LEU A 506 -14.14 -32.30 6.17
C LEU A 506 -13.45 -31.94 4.84
N GLN A 507 -12.20 -32.37 4.68
CA GLN A 507 -11.50 -32.33 3.40
C GLN A 507 -11.94 -33.51 2.54
N ILE A 508 -12.51 -33.23 1.38
CA ILE A 508 -12.94 -34.25 0.42
C ILE A 508 -11.92 -34.36 -0.70
N THR A 509 -11.58 -35.58 -1.08
CA THR A 509 -10.62 -35.87 -2.16
C THR A 509 -10.94 -37.23 -2.81
N THR A 510 -10.12 -37.69 -3.74
CA THR A 510 -10.27 -39.03 -4.34
C THR A 510 -10.00 -40.12 -3.30
N ASP A 511 -10.58 -41.31 -3.46
CA ASP A 511 -10.43 -42.41 -2.50
C ASP A 511 -8.96 -42.80 -2.29
N ASP A 512 -8.18 -42.87 -3.37
CA ASP A 512 -6.74 -43.16 -3.32
C ASP A 512 -5.97 -42.11 -2.52
N ARG A 513 -6.28 -40.82 -2.75
CA ARG A 513 -5.64 -39.71 -2.02
C ARG A 513 -6.05 -39.70 -0.56
N ALA A 514 -7.33 -39.98 -0.27
CA ALA A 514 -7.83 -40.06 1.09
C ALA A 514 -7.14 -41.19 1.86
N ALA A 515 -6.96 -42.36 1.24
CA ALA A 515 -6.24 -43.48 1.83
C ALA A 515 -4.77 -43.12 2.14
N GLN A 516 -4.08 -42.47 1.19
CA GLN A 516 -2.70 -42.00 1.40
C GLN A 516 -2.61 -41.03 2.58
N LEU A 517 -3.42 -39.96 2.58
CA LEU A 517 -3.38 -38.93 3.61
C LEU A 517 -3.72 -39.47 5.00
N ARG A 518 -4.69 -40.39 5.10
CA ARG A 518 -5.03 -41.05 6.36
C ARG A 518 -3.85 -41.86 6.92
N GLY A 519 -3.08 -42.51 6.04
CA GLY A 519 -1.86 -43.22 6.42
C GLY A 519 -0.82 -42.30 7.05
N GLU A 520 -0.66 -41.10 6.50
CA GLU A 520 0.29 -40.08 6.99
C GLU A 520 -0.18 -39.38 8.26
N LEU A 521 -1.48 -39.07 8.36
CA LEU A 521 -2.08 -38.29 9.45
C LEU A 521 -2.43 -39.13 10.69
N GLY A 522 -2.50 -40.46 10.54
CA GLY A 522 -2.97 -41.36 11.57
C GLY A 522 -4.51 -41.35 11.73
N PRO A 523 -5.06 -42.28 12.52
CA PRO A 523 -6.51 -42.56 12.54
C PRO A 523 -7.37 -41.40 13.06
N THR A 524 -6.87 -40.62 14.01
CA THR A 524 -7.63 -39.52 14.61
C THR A 524 -7.78 -38.34 13.65
N VAL A 525 -6.68 -37.89 13.04
CA VAL A 525 -6.67 -36.74 12.13
C VAL A 525 -7.12 -37.15 10.73
N GLY A 526 -6.82 -38.38 10.32
CA GLY A 526 -7.26 -38.95 9.05
C GLY A 526 -8.79 -39.02 8.91
N ALA A 527 -9.54 -39.04 10.01
CA ALA A 527 -11.01 -38.94 9.99
C ALA A 527 -11.53 -37.63 9.36
N LEU A 528 -10.69 -36.59 9.30
CA LEU A 528 -11.01 -35.30 8.65
C LEU A 528 -10.86 -35.34 7.13
N VAL A 529 -10.25 -36.40 6.58
CA VAL A 529 -10.05 -36.59 5.15
C VAL A 529 -11.02 -37.66 4.66
N ILE A 530 -11.88 -37.29 3.71
CA ILE A 530 -13.02 -38.08 3.25
C ILE A 530 -12.84 -38.40 1.77
N GLY A 531 -12.90 -39.68 1.41
CA GLY A 531 -13.03 -40.15 0.05
C GLY A 531 -14.49 -40.19 -0.40
N LEU A 532 -14.71 -40.30 -1.70
CA LEU A 532 -16.04 -40.37 -2.28
C LEU A 532 -16.82 -41.60 -1.80
N ALA A 533 -16.13 -42.75 -1.67
CA ALA A 533 -16.75 -43.98 -1.22
C ALA A 533 -17.26 -43.93 0.23
N GLU A 534 -16.66 -43.11 1.10
CA GLU A 534 -17.17 -42.91 2.45
C GLU A 534 -18.44 -42.06 2.48
N ILE A 535 -18.52 -41.03 1.64
CA ILE A 535 -19.73 -40.20 1.51
C ILE A 535 -20.89 -41.05 1.00
N GLU A 536 -20.65 -41.91 0.02
CA GLU A 536 -21.66 -42.84 -0.52
C GLU A 536 -22.22 -43.79 0.55
N ARG A 537 -21.37 -44.20 1.51
CA ARG A 537 -21.76 -45.03 2.67
C ARG A 537 -22.42 -44.21 3.80
N GLY A 538 -22.50 -42.90 3.65
CA GLY A 538 -23.11 -41.99 4.64
C GLY A 538 -22.20 -41.62 5.81
N TYR A 539 -20.88 -41.86 5.72
CA TYR A 539 -19.92 -41.43 6.74
C TYR A 539 -19.53 -39.96 6.54
N PRO A 540 -19.49 -39.10 7.58
CA PRO A 540 -19.71 -39.40 8.98
C PRO A 540 -21.17 -39.25 9.44
N ASP A 541 -21.60 -40.13 10.35
CA ASP A 541 -22.84 -40.02 11.13
C ASP A 541 -22.71 -39.02 12.29
N ALA A 542 -23.78 -38.87 13.09
CA ALA A 542 -23.82 -37.90 14.18
C ALA A 542 -22.74 -38.10 15.26
N GLU A 543 -22.40 -39.36 15.59
CA GLU A 543 -21.37 -39.66 16.58
C GLU A 543 -19.96 -39.42 16.02
N GLN A 544 -19.78 -39.71 14.73
CA GLN A 544 -18.53 -39.49 14.03
C GLN A 544 -18.25 -38.00 13.79
N LEU A 545 -19.29 -37.18 13.59
CA LEU A 545 -19.16 -35.72 13.50
C LEU A 545 -18.54 -35.11 14.75
N GLN A 546 -19.00 -35.54 15.94
CA GLN A 546 -18.44 -35.07 17.21
C GLN A 546 -16.96 -35.43 17.33
N ARG A 547 -16.60 -36.67 16.96
CA ARG A 547 -15.21 -37.13 16.96
C ARG A 547 -14.33 -36.35 15.97
N CYS A 548 -14.83 -36.06 14.78
CA CYS A 548 -14.12 -35.26 13.79
C CYS A 548 -13.86 -33.84 14.31
N HIS A 549 -14.86 -33.17 14.86
CA HIS A 549 -14.66 -31.83 15.41
C HIS A 549 -13.65 -31.82 16.56
N GLN A 550 -13.75 -32.77 17.49
CA GLN A 550 -12.79 -32.91 18.59
C GLN A 550 -11.37 -33.17 18.08
N ALA A 551 -11.22 -34.02 17.06
CA ALA A 551 -9.94 -34.28 16.42
C ALA A 551 -9.35 -33.01 15.80
N ALA A 552 -10.18 -32.21 15.11
CA ALA A 552 -9.74 -30.95 14.49
C ALA A 552 -9.35 -29.89 15.53
N VAL A 553 -10.14 -29.71 16.59
CA VAL A 553 -9.81 -28.80 17.69
C VAL A 553 -8.52 -29.25 18.39
N GLN A 554 -8.40 -30.54 18.70
CA GLN A 554 -7.18 -31.08 19.30
C GLN A 554 -5.97 -30.86 18.40
N LEU A 555 -6.06 -31.15 17.10
CA LEU A 555 -4.98 -30.96 16.14
C LEU A 555 -4.43 -29.53 16.18
N VAL A 556 -5.32 -28.54 16.20
CA VAL A 556 -4.97 -27.11 16.21
C VAL A 556 -4.49 -26.63 17.59
N VAL A 557 -5.15 -27.04 18.67
CA VAL A 557 -4.85 -26.57 20.04
C VAL A 557 -3.57 -27.17 20.58
N THR A 558 -3.37 -28.47 20.36
CA THR A 558 -2.28 -29.23 21.00
C THR A 558 -0.97 -29.15 20.22
N GLY A 559 -0.88 -28.38 19.13
CA GLY A 559 0.30 -28.20 18.27
C GLY A 559 1.58 -27.91 19.07
N SER A 560 2.25 -28.97 19.50
CA SER A 560 3.59 -28.93 20.07
C SER A 560 4.56 -29.12 18.91
N ARG A 561 5.61 -28.29 18.93
CA ARG A 561 6.70 -28.29 17.95
C ARG A 561 7.30 -29.69 17.72
N GLU A 562 7.22 -30.58 18.71
CA GLU A 562 7.80 -31.94 18.71
C GLU A 562 6.91 -32.97 18.01
N ARG A 563 5.58 -32.91 18.19
CA ARG A 563 4.65 -33.81 17.48
C ARG A 563 4.53 -33.44 16.00
N ASP A 564 4.61 -32.15 15.70
CA ASP A 564 4.60 -31.60 14.34
C ASP A 564 5.92 -31.91 13.59
N GLN A 565 7.05 -31.99 14.31
CA GLN A 565 8.31 -32.53 13.77
C GLN A 565 8.25 -34.05 13.55
N ALA A 566 7.59 -34.82 14.43
CA ALA A 566 7.46 -36.27 14.29
C ALA A 566 6.61 -36.69 13.07
N LEU A 567 5.62 -35.89 12.67
CA LEU A 567 4.85 -36.08 11.43
C LEU A 567 5.65 -35.68 10.18
N ALA A 568 6.60 -34.74 10.29
CA ALA A 568 7.46 -34.31 9.18
C ALA A 568 8.66 -35.25 8.92
N VAL A 569 9.03 -36.10 9.88
CA VAL A 569 10.21 -36.99 9.82
C VAL A 569 9.85 -38.43 9.38
N ARG A 570 8.57 -38.76 9.18
CA ARG A 570 8.11 -40.07 8.68
C ARG A 570 7.82 -40.10 7.17
N ALA A 571 8.45 -39.22 6.38
CA ALA A 571 8.46 -39.25 4.92
C ALA A 571 9.85 -39.66 4.40
#